data_AF-A0A367LTB9-F1
#
_entry.id   AF-A0A367LTB9-F1
#
_cell.length_a   1.000
_cell.length_b   1.000
_cell.length_c   1.000
_cell.angle_alpha   90.00
_cell.angle_beta   90.00
_cell.angle_gamma   90.00
#
_symmetry.space_group_name_H-M   'P 1'
#
loop_
_entity.id
_entity.type
_entity.pdbx_description
1 polymer ?
#
loop_
_entity_poly.entity_id
_entity_poly.type
_entity_poly.pdbx_seq_one_letter_code
_entity_poly.pdbx_strand_id
1 'polypeptide(L)' 'AWGLRQDSQVVLYDDGPGAFAARAWWLLHWLGKRDGVYLLDGGLAAWKAAGLALTNGESSLRPGDFQGQPDASLLI' A
#
# COMPACT_ATOMS: atom_id res chain seq x y z
N ALA A 1 7.74 -12.00 5.89
CA ALA A 1 7.13 -11.72 4.58
C ALA A 1 5.71 -11.23 4.79
N TRP A 2 5.37 -10.02 4.32
CA TRP A 2 4.15 -9.25 4.67
C TRP A 2 2.90 -9.61 3.83
N GLY A 3 2.81 -10.82 3.27
CA GLY A 3 1.67 -11.25 2.45
C GLY A 3 1.53 -10.63 1.06
N LEU A 4 2.46 -9.75 0.66
CA LEU A 4 2.47 -9.13 -0.66
C LEU A 4 2.95 -10.10 -1.74
N ARG A 5 2.17 -10.25 -2.81
CA ARG A 5 2.55 -10.99 -4.02
C ARG A 5 2.69 -10.08 -5.24
N GLN A 6 3.35 -10.57 -6.28
CA GLN A 6 3.53 -9.84 -7.53
C GLN A 6 2.18 -9.39 -8.12
N ASP A 7 1.18 -10.27 -8.10
CA ASP A 7 -0.15 -10.08 -8.68
C ASP A 7 -1.17 -9.39 -7.74
N SER A 8 -0.78 -9.08 -6.50
CA SER A 8 -1.69 -8.49 -5.52
C SER A 8 -2.21 -7.14 -5.97
N GLN A 9 -3.52 -6.92 -5.81
CA GLN A 9 -4.10 -5.57 -5.78
C GLN A 9 -3.90 -5.01 -4.37
N VAL A 10 -3.29 -3.84 -4.27
CA VAL A 10 -2.88 -3.20 -3.01
C VAL A 10 -3.52 -1.83 -2.93
N VAL A 11 -4.24 -1.58 -1.84
CA VAL A 11 -4.76 -0.24 -1.52
C VAL A 11 -3.98 0.28 -0.32
N LEU A 12 -3.30 1.40 -0.51
CA LEU A 12 -2.50 2.07 0.50
C LEU A 12 -3.29 3.23 1.09
N TYR A 13 -3.23 3.37 2.41
CA TYR A 13 -3.82 4.48 3.13
C TYR A 13 -2.97 4.76 4.37
N ASP A 14 -3.08 5.98 4.89
CA ASP A 14 -2.59 6.34 6.22
C ASP A 14 -3.68 7.06 7.00
N ASP A 15 -3.41 7.36 8.26
CA ASP A 15 -4.30 8.09 9.16
C ASP A 15 -4.03 9.61 9.16
N GLY A 16 -3.17 10.08 8.26
CA GLY A 16 -2.81 11.48 8.06
C GLY A 16 -3.24 12.02 6.69
N PRO A 17 -2.53 13.04 6.18
CA PRO A 17 -2.82 13.66 4.88
C PRO A 17 -2.45 12.83 3.64
N GLY A 18 -2.06 11.55 3.78
CA GLY A 18 -1.67 10.69 2.65
C GLY A 18 -0.17 10.68 2.31
N ALA A 19 0.68 11.39 3.06
CA ALA A 19 2.12 11.48 2.76
C ALA A 19 2.83 10.12 2.89
N PHE A 20 2.45 9.30 3.87
CA PHE A 20 3.06 7.98 4.06
C PHE A 20 2.50 6.96 3.08
N ALA A 21 1.21 7.03 2.77
CA ALA A 21 0.59 6.23 1.73
C ALA A 21 1.23 6.51 0.35
N ALA A 22 1.41 7.78 -0.01
CA ALA A 22 2.10 8.19 -1.24
C ALA A 22 3.56 7.74 -1.27
N ARG A 23 4.28 7.83 -0.14
CA ARG A 23 5.65 7.32 -0.02
C ARG A 23 5.72 5.82 -0.25
N ALA A 24 4.80 5.06 0.35
CA ALA A 24 4.71 3.61 0.17
C ALA A 24 4.37 3.25 -1.29
N TRP A 25 3.48 4.00 -1.94
CA TRP A 25 3.16 3.84 -3.36
C TRP A 25 4.40 4.03 -4.22
N TRP A 26 5.15 5.11 -4.00
CA TRP A 26 6.38 5.37 -4.75
C TRP A 26 7.42 4.28 -4.52
N LEU A 27 7.57 3.78 -3.29
CA LEU A 27 8.51 2.70 -2.99
C LEU A 27 8.16 1.41 -3.73
N LEU A 28 6.88 1.04 -3.77
CA LEU A 28 6.43 -0.14 -4.53
C LEU A 28 6.67 0.05 -6.03
N HIS A 29 6.37 1.24 -6.55
CA HIS A 29 6.62 1.58 -7.95
C HIS A 29 8.12 1.51 -8.31
N TRP A 30 8.97 2.08 -7.45
CA TRP A 30 10.43 2.06 -7.57
C TRP A 30 11.00 0.64 -7.46
N LEU A 31 10.37 -0.23 -6.66
CA LEU A 31 10.72 -1.65 -6.52
C LEU A 31 10.10 -2.55 -7.62
N GLY A 32 9.51 -1.97 -8.66
CA GLY A 32 8.98 -2.70 -9.81
C GLY A 32 7.53 -3.17 -9.71
N LYS A 33 6.83 -2.94 -8.58
CA LYS A 33 5.38 -3.16 -8.46
C LYS A 33 4.62 -1.92 -8.96
N ARG A 34 4.51 -1.81 -10.29
CA ARG A 34 3.91 -0.65 -10.96
C ARG A 34 2.41 -0.78 -11.20
N ASP A 35 1.91 -2.01 -11.21
CA ASP A 35 0.52 -2.33 -11.45
C ASP A 35 -0.20 -2.77 -10.17
N GLY A 36 -1.50 -2.48 -10.11
CA GLY A 36 -2.36 -2.91 -9.01
C GLY A 36 -2.02 -2.27 -7.67
N VAL A 37 -1.46 -1.05 -7.66
CA VAL A 37 -1.21 -0.28 -6.43
C VAL A 37 -2.00 1.01 -6.48
N TYR A 38 -2.90 1.20 -5.53
CA TYR A 38 -3.83 2.32 -5.45
C TYR A 38 -3.70 3.04 -4.11
N LEU A 39 -4.11 4.30 -4.08
CA LEU A 39 -4.28 5.08 -2.85
C LEU A 39 -5.76 5.17 -2.51
N LEU A 40 -6.10 5.04 -1.22
CA LEU A 40 -7.43 5.35 -0.73
C LEU A 40 -7.61 6.87 -0.65
N ASP A 41 -8.46 7.43 -1.50
CA ASP A 41 -8.74 8.86 -1.50
C ASP A 41 -9.32 9.32 -0.16
N GLY A 42 -8.75 10.36 0.42
CA GLY A 42 -9.06 10.86 1.77
C GLY A 42 -8.63 9.97 2.95
N GLY A 43 -7.95 8.84 2.69
CA GLY A 43 -7.34 7.98 3.71
C GLY A 43 -8.31 7.42 4.74
N LEU A 44 -7.79 7.08 5.93
CA LEU A 44 -8.59 6.53 7.02
C LEU A 44 -9.68 7.50 7.52
N ALA A 45 -9.44 8.81 7.40
CA ALA A 45 -10.41 9.84 7.78
C ALA A 45 -11.69 9.76 6.93
N ALA A 46 -11.55 9.68 5.60
CA ALA A 46 -12.69 9.52 4.70
C ALA A 46 -13.41 8.18 4.91
N TRP A 47 -12.68 7.09 5.14
CA TRP A 47 -13.25 5.78 5.47
C TRP A 47 -14.15 5.85 6.72
N LYS A 48 -13.67 6.50 7.78
CA LYS A 48 -14.44 6.72 9.01
C LYS A 48 -15.65 7.63 8.77
N ALA A 49 -15.49 8.71 8.02
CA ALA A 49 -16.58 9.64 7.70
C ALA A 49 -17.71 8.97 6.89
N ALA A 50 -17.36 8.00 6.04
CA ALA A 50 -18.30 7.18 5.30
C ALA A 50 -19.01 6.10 6.16
N GLY A 51 -18.68 5.98 7.45
CA GLY A 51 -19.30 5.01 8.36
C GLY A 51 -18.91 3.55 8.07
N LEU A 52 -17.80 3.32 7.38
CA LEU A 52 -17.34 1.98 7.00
C LEU A 52 -16.67 1.25 8.18
N ALA A 53 -16.74 -0.08 8.15
CA ALA A 53 -16.28 -0.93 9.26
C ALA A 53 -14.77 -0.84 9.50
N LEU A 54 -14.37 -0.99 10.76
CA LEU A 54 -12.98 -1.14 11.20
C LEU A 54 -12.84 -2.42 12.04
N THR A 55 -11.64 -2.96 12.11
CA THR A 55 -11.32 -4.15 12.91
C THR A 55 -10.04 -3.89 13.70
N ASN A 56 -10.02 -4.28 14.98
CA ASN A 56 -8.87 -4.12 15.88
C ASN A 56 -8.15 -5.46 16.15
N GLY A 57 -8.58 -6.54 15.49
CA GLY A 57 -7.97 -7.86 15.59
C GLY A 57 -6.70 -7.97 14.75
N GLU A 58 -5.83 -8.91 15.12
CA GLU A 58 -4.64 -9.23 14.35
C GLU A 58 -5.00 -9.88 13.01
N SER A 59 -4.24 -9.55 11.96
CA SER A 59 -4.38 -10.17 10.64
C SER A 59 -3.50 -11.41 10.54
N SER A 60 -4.08 -12.58 10.20
CA SER A 60 -3.33 -13.78 9.87
C SER A 60 -2.83 -13.69 8.42
N LEU A 61 -1.57 -13.27 8.25
CA LEU A 61 -0.95 -13.16 6.94
C LEU A 61 -0.21 -14.46 6.58
N ARG A 62 -0.45 -14.98 5.38
CA ARG A 62 0.46 -15.96 4.76
C ARG A 62 1.67 -15.21 4.18
N PRO A 63 2.88 -15.79 4.17
CA PRO A 63 4.02 -15.22 3.46
C PRO A 63 3.67 -14.86 2.02
N GLY A 64 4.12 -13.68 1.59
CA GLY A 64 4.06 -13.24 0.19
C GLY A 64 5.36 -13.59 -0.54
N ASP A 65 5.34 -13.50 -1.87
CA ASP A 65 6.44 -13.84 -2.77
C ASP A 65 6.99 -12.63 -3.56
N PHE A 66 6.53 -11.42 -3.25
CA PHE A 66 7.02 -10.21 -3.91
C PHE A 66 8.52 -10.00 -3.66
N GLN A 67 9.28 -9.88 -4.75
CA GLN A 67 10.71 -9.59 -4.77
C GLN A 67 10.92 -8.24 -5.44
N GLY A 68 11.16 -7.20 -4.65
CA GLY A 68 11.37 -5.85 -5.16
C GLY A 68 12.72 -5.68 -5.84
N GLN A 69 12.73 -5.05 -7.01
CA GLN A 69 13.94 -4.65 -7.72
C GLN A 69 13.99 -3.13 -7.83
N PRO A 70 14.93 -2.46 -7.12
CA PRO A 70 15.14 -1.03 -7.25
C PRO A 70 15.41 -0.59 -8.69
N ASP A 71 14.69 0.42 -9.16
CA ASP A 71 14.94 1.06 -10.46
C ASP A 71 15.69 2.38 -10.28
N ALA A 72 17.01 2.35 -10.49
CA ALA A 72 17.87 3.52 -10.35
C ALA A 72 17.54 4.64 -11.35
N SER A 73 16.83 4.35 -12.46
CA SER A 73 16.45 5.37 -13.45
C SER A 73 15.38 6.35 -12.95
N LEU A 74 14.69 6.02 -11.86
CA LEU A 74 13.66 6.87 -11.25
C LEU A 74 14.20 7.81 -10.17
N LEU A 75 15.51 7.76 -9.89
CA LEU A 75 16.17 8.68 -8.98
C LEU A 75 16.59 9.94 -9.74
N ILE A 76 16.51 11.09 -9.06
CA ILE A 76 16.95 12.40 -9.56
C ILE A 76 18.36 12.73 -9.07
#